data_AF-A0A7C1JYY3-F1
#
_entry.id   AF-A0A7C1JYY3-F1
#
_cell.length_a   1.000
_cell.length_b   1.000
_cell.length_c   1.000
_cell.angle_alpha   90.00
_cell.angle_beta   90.00
_cell.angle_gamma   90.00
#
_symmetry.space_group_name_H-M   'P 1'
#
loop_
_entity.id
_entity.type
_entity.pdbx_description
1 polymer ?
#
loop_
_entity_poly.entity_id
_entity_poly.type
_entity_poly.pdbx_seq_one_letter_code
_entity_poly.pdbx_strand_id
1 'polypeptide(L)'
;MIGIAFAVLQKRTFHHRTDAMARMLNTETLGALVDKLAIVNLKLWHCQELLYGSGDIPADQLPQLQEKNYSLLQQRQRLIETIDQWIEQAVTDPSEMLITSPQNKLYGRFRTDTQL
;
A
#
# COMPACT_ATOMS: atom_id res chain seq x y z
N MET A 1 -35.99 -13.82 24.45
CA MET A 1 -35.18 -14.42 23.36
C MET A 1 -35.04 -13.56 22.10
N ILE A 2 -35.53 -12.31 22.06
CA ILE A 2 -35.46 -11.43 20.86
C ILE A 2 -34.23 -10.48 20.89
N GLY A 3 -33.71 -10.14 22.07
CA GLY A 3 -32.63 -9.14 22.21
C GLY A 3 -31.26 -9.57 21.69
N ILE A 4 -30.93 -10.86 21.71
CA ILE A 4 -29.62 -11.37 21.26
C ILE A 4 -29.52 -11.27 19.73
N ALA A 5 -30.58 -11.61 19.00
CA ALA A 5 -30.60 -11.52 17.54
C ALA A 5 -30.48 -10.07 17.04
N PHE A 6 -31.12 -9.11 17.71
CA PHE A 6 -31.05 -7.69 17.36
C PHE A 6 -29.65 -7.09 17.60
N ALA A 7 -29.01 -7.42 18.72
CA ALA A 7 -27.64 -6.99 19.02
C ALA A 7 -26.60 -7.61 18.07
N VAL A 8 -26.81 -8.87 17.64
CA VAL A 8 -25.96 -9.54 16.64
C VAL A 8 -26.13 -8.90 15.25
N LEU A 9 -27.35 -8.52 14.88
CA LEU A 9 -27.61 -7.83 13.61
C LEU A 9 -26.97 -6.44 13.59
N GLN A 10 -27.10 -5.67 14.67
CA GLN A 10 -26.42 -4.37 14.81
C GLN A 10 -24.89 -4.48 14.81
N LYS A 11 -24.32 -5.52 15.44
CA LYS A 11 -22.87 -5.76 15.39
C LYS A 11 -22.39 -6.10 13.97
N ARG A 12 -23.16 -6.91 13.23
CA ARG A 12 -22.85 -7.25 11.83
C ARG A 12 -22.90 -6.03 10.92
N THR A 13 -23.92 -5.17 11.05
CA THR A 13 -24.04 -3.97 10.21
C THR A 13 -22.99 -2.90 10.55
N PHE A 14 -22.54 -2.83 11.80
CA PHE A 14 -21.48 -1.89 12.20
C PHE A 14 -20.10 -2.30 11.67
N HIS A 15 -19.71 -3.58 11.79
CA HIS A 15 -18.45 -4.08 11.23
C HIS A 15 -18.38 -3.90 9.70
N HIS A 16 -19.46 -4.21 9.00
CA HIS A 16 -19.52 -4.02 7.54
C HIS A 16 -19.32 -2.56 7.13
N ARG A 17 -19.77 -1.60 7.95
CA ARG A 17 -19.63 -0.16 7.70
C ARG A 17 -18.22 0.34 7.96
N THR A 18 -17.55 -0.15 9.00
CA THR A 18 -16.16 0.22 9.30
C THR A 18 -15.19 -0.37 8.28
N ASP A 19 -15.45 -1.60 7.82
CA ASP A 19 -14.65 -2.25 6.79
C ASP A 19 -14.86 -1.58 5.41
N ALA A 20 -16.10 -1.18 5.11
CA ALA A 20 -16.42 -0.40 3.91
C ALA A 20 -15.78 1.01 3.94
N MET A 21 -15.75 1.70 5.08
CA MET A 21 -15.06 2.99 5.19
C MET A 21 -13.53 2.85 5.09
N ALA A 22 -12.94 1.79 5.66
CA ALA A 22 -11.53 1.49 5.49
C ALA A 22 -11.18 1.14 4.03
N ARG A 23 -12.05 0.37 3.35
CA ARG A 23 -11.95 0.07 1.90
C ARG A 23 -12.09 1.32 1.03
N MET A 24 -13.00 2.24 1.37
CA MET A 24 -13.24 3.48 0.62
C MET A 24 -12.06 4.47 0.68
N LEU A 25 -11.21 4.39 1.71
CA LEU A 25 -10.03 5.25 1.85
C LEU A 25 -8.89 4.85 0.90
N ASN A 26 -8.86 3.60 0.42
CA ASN A 26 -7.85 3.14 -0.54
C ASN A 26 -8.32 3.40 -1.97
N THR A 27 -8.31 4.67 -2.37
CA THR A 27 -8.47 5.11 -3.78
C THR A 27 -7.31 4.69 -4.69
N GLU A 28 -6.45 3.79 -4.22
CA GLU A 28 -5.24 3.36 -4.91
C GLU A 28 -5.56 2.19 -5.83
N THR A 29 -5.19 2.34 -7.10
CA THR A 29 -5.22 1.22 -8.06
C THR A 29 -4.19 0.16 -7.66
N LEU A 30 -4.42 -1.11 -8.02
CA LEU A 30 -3.44 -2.19 -7.82
C LEU A 30 -2.04 -1.81 -8.35
N GLY A 31 -1.97 -1.13 -9.50
CA GLY A 31 -0.72 -0.63 -10.05
C GLY A 31 0.04 0.30 -9.10
N ALA A 32 -0.66 1.22 -8.43
CA ALA A 32 -0.04 2.13 -7.47
C ALA A 32 0.49 1.39 -6.22
N LEU A 33 -0.20 0.35 -5.75
CA LEU A 33 0.27 -0.49 -4.64
C LEU A 33 1.54 -1.26 -5.03
N VAL A 34 1.58 -1.81 -6.25
CA VAL A 34 2.76 -2.51 -6.79
C VAL A 34 3.93 -1.54 -6.96
N ASP A 35 3.71 -0.34 -7.49
CA ASP A 35 4.75 0.69 -7.62
C ASP A 35 5.36 1.05 -6.26
N LYS A 36 4.52 1.25 -5.24
CA LYS A 36 4.97 1.52 -3.87
C LYS A 36 5.78 0.35 -3.30
N LEU A 37 5.30 -0.88 -3.50
CA LEU A 37 6.01 -2.08 -3.06
C LEU A 37 7.39 -2.19 -3.72
N ALA A 38 7.49 -1.90 -5.03
CA ALA A 38 8.76 -1.90 -5.75
C ALA A 38 9.73 -0.85 -5.17
N ILE A 39 9.25 0.37 -4.88
CA ILE A 39 10.07 1.42 -4.26
C ILE A 39 10.56 1.00 -2.87
N VAL A 40 9.69 0.41 -2.04
CA VAL A 40 10.07 -0.07 -0.70
C VAL A 40 11.09 -1.21 -0.79
N ASN A 41 10.90 -2.16 -1.70
CA ASN A 41 11.85 -3.26 -1.91
C ASN A 41 13.22 -2.74 -2.37
N LEU A 42 13.27 -1.74 -3.25
CA LEU A 42 14.54 -1.13 -3.68
C LEU A 42 15.26 -0.46 -2.51
N LYS A 43 14.54 0.31 -1.69
CA LYS A 43 15.10 0.93 -0.47
C LYS A 43 15.59 -0.12 0.52
N LEU A 44 14.84 -1.21 0.69
CA LEU A 44 15.19 -2.31 1.59
C LEU A 44 16.46 -3.00 1.10
N TRP A 45 16.58 -3.26 -0.19
CA TRP A 45 17.77 -3.87 -0.78
C TRP A 45 19.03 -3.05 -0.49
N HIS A 46 19.04 -1.75 -0.80
CA HIS A 46 20.18 -0.88 -0.49
C HIS A 46 20.48 -0.79 1.01
N CYS A 47 19.44 -0.79 1.86
CA CYS A 47 19.63 -0.80 3.31
C CYS A 47 20.30 -2.09 3.79
N GLN A 48 19.89 -3.23 3.23
CA GLN A 48 20.45 -4.56 3.54
C GLN A 48 21.85 -4.75 2.97
N GLU A 49 22.14 -4.18 1.80
CA GLU A 49 23.48 -4.13 1.23
C GLU A 49 24.45 -3.42 2.19
N LEU A 50 24.03 -2.28 2.76
CA LEU A 50 24.84 -1.59 3.76
C LEU A 50 24.97 -2.38 5.07
N LEU A 51 23.91 -3.05 5.54
CA LEU A 51 23.91 -3.79 6.82
C LEU A 51 24.69 -5.10 6.79
N TYR A 52 24.56 -5.85 5.69
CA TYR A 52 25.03 -7.22 5.58
C TYR A 52 26.11 -7.40 4.52
N GLY A 53 26.40 -6.36 3.74
CA GLY A 53 27.51 -6.34 2.81
C GLY A 53 28.86 -6.37 3.54
N SER A 54 29.93 -6.58 2.77
CA SER A 54 31.30 -6.68 3.28
C SER A 54 31.93 -5.32 3.67
N GLY A 55 31.12 -4.26 3.79
CA GLY A 55 31.61 -2.92 4.11
C GLY A 55 31.68 -2.68 5.62
N ASP A 56 32.68 -1.92 6.06
CA ASP A 56 32.77 -1.48 7.45
C ASP A 56 31.72 -0.41 7.73
N ILE A 57 30.74 -0.73 8.58
CA ILE A 57 29.74 0.21 9.07
C ILE A 57 30.26 0.82 10.38
N PRO A 58 30.31 2.15 10.51
CA PRO A 58 30.62 2.80 11.77
C PRO A 58 29.65 2.35 12.88
N ALA A 59 30.17 2.01 14.07
CA ALA A 59 29.39 1.45 15.17
C ALA A 59 28.26 2.38 15.66
N ASP A 60 28.42 3.69 15.48
CA ASP A 60 27.43 4.73 15.78
C ASP A 60 26.26 4.76 14.78
N GLN A 61 26.46 4.29 13.55
CA GLN A 61 25.46 4.28 12.49
C GLN A 61 24.66 2.98 12.42
N LEU A 62 25.22 1.89 12.96
CA LEU A 62 24.60 0.57 12.94
C LEU A 62 23.16 0.54 13.53
N PRO A 63 22.88 1.15 14.71
CA PRO A 63 21.52 1.11 15.28
C PRO A 63 20.49 1.80 14.38
N GLN A 64 20.83 2.98 13.84
CA GLN A 64 19.93 3.74 12.97
C GLN A 64 19.62 2.99 11.68
N LEU A 65 20.63 2.30 11.12
CA LEU A 65 20.47 1.51 9.92
C LEU A 65 19.60 0.27 10.16
N GLN A 66 19.74 -0.39 11.32
CA GLN A 66 18.88 -1.50 11.75
C GLN A 66 17.42 -1.05 11.95
N GLU A 67 17.19 0.08 12.62
CA GLU A 67 15.86 0.66 12.79
C GLU A 67 15.20 0.98 11.44
N LYS A 68 15.96 1.56 10.51
CA LYS A 68 15.51 1.82 9.14
C LYS A 68 15.15 0.53 8.41
N ASN A 69 15.95 -0.52 8.56
CA ASN A 69 15.67 -1.83 7.97
C ASN A 69 14.36 -2.41 8.49
N TYR A 70 14.17 -2.38 9.81
CA TYR A 70 12.95 -2.85 10.46
C TYR A 70 11.71 -2.07 9.97
N SER A 71 11.80 -0.74 9.90
CA SER A 71 10.71 0.09 9.37
C SER A 71 10.36 -0.27 7.91
N LEU A 72 11.37 -0.49 7.06
CA LEU A 72 11.15 -0.88 5.66
C LEU A 72 10.50 -2.27 5.54
N LEU A 73 10.89 -3.23 6.38
CA LEU A 73 10.25 -4.54 6.44
C LEU A 73 8.77 -4.44 6.85
N GLN A 74 8.45 -3.62 7.85
CA GLN A 74 7.06 -3.39 8.26
C GLN A 74 6.23 -2.72 7.15
N GLN A 75 6.80 -1.74 6.45
CA GLN A 75 6.14 -1.09 5.30
C GLN A 75 5.87 -2.09 4.17
N ARG A 76 6.86 -2.94 3.85
CA ARG A 76 6.73 -4.00 2.85
C ARG A 76 5.60 -4.97 3.21
N GLN A 77 5.58 -5.43 4.47
CA GLN A 77 4.56 -6.37 4.95
C GLN A 77 3.16 -5.78 4.85
N ARG A 78 2.98 -4.53 5.30
CA ARG A 78 1.69 -3.83 5.20
C ARG A 78 1.21 -3.68 3.75
N LEU A 79 2.13 -3.38 2.82
CA LEU A 79 1.80 -3.28 1.39
C LEU A 79 1.36 -4.62 0.80
N ILE A 80 2.04 -5.72 1.17
CA ILE A 80 1.64 -7.08 0.77
C ILE A 80 0.24 -7.39 1.30
N GLU A 81 -0.02 -7.18 2.60
CA GLU A 81 -1.34 -7.39 3.18
C GLU A 81 -2.44 -6.55 2.50
N THR A 82 -2.12 -5.31 2.13
CA THR A 82 -3.05 -4.44 1.41
C THR A 82 -3.32 -4.95 0.00
N ILE A 83 -2.30 -5.44 -0.71
CA ILE A 83 -2.44 -6.05 -2.03
C ILE A 83 -3.27 -7.35 -1.94
N ASP A 84 -3.01 -8.19 -0.95
CA ASP A 84 -3.77 -9.44 -0.74
C ASP A 84 -5.25 -9.14 -0.50
N GLN A 85 -5.56 -8.18 0.38
CA GLN A 85 -6.94 -7.73 0.62
C GLN A 85 -7.60 -7.15 -0.64
N TRP A 86 -6.83 -6.40 -1.44
CA TRP A 86 -7.31 -5.85 -2.70
C TRP A 86 -7.67 -6.96 -3.70
N ILE A 87 -6.80 -7.98 -3.83
CA ILE A 87 -7.03 -9.13 -4.71
C ILE A 87 -8.20 -9.98 -4.22
N GLU A 88 -8.29 -10.21 -2.91
CA GLU A 88 -9.41 -10.94 -2.30
C GLU A 88 -10.74 -10.25 -2.60
N GLN A 89 -10.80 -8.91 -2.47
CA GLN A 89 -11.97 -8.13 -2.86
C GLN A 89 -12.29 -8.30 -4.35
N ALA A 90 -11.26 -8.25 -5.21
CA ALA A 90 -11.43 -8.37 -6.66
C ALA A 90 -12.03 -9.71 -7.10
N VAL A 91 -11.68 -10.79 -6.40
CA VAL A 91 -12.17 -12.13 -6.72
C VAL A 91 -13.53 -12.41 -6.08
N THR A 92 -13.77 -11.89 -4.87
CA THR A 92 -14.98 -12.23 -4.09
C THR A 92 -16.17 -11.34 -4.42
N ASP A 93 -15.95 -10.04 -4.62
CA ASP A 93 -17.01 -9.07 -4.87
C ASP A 93 -16.49 -7.90 -5.73
N PRO A 94 -16.29 -8.13 -7.04
CA PRO A 94 -15.74 -7.12 -7.95
C PRO A 94 -16.66 -5.89 -8.12
N SER A 95 -17.95 -5.98 -7.78
CA SER A 95 -18.93 -4.89 -7.89
C SER A 95 -18.55 -3.65 -7.07
N GLU A 96 -17.93 -3.88 -5.91
CA GLU A 96 -17.54 -2.84 -4.96
C GLU A 96 -16.14 -2.25 -5.28
N MET A 97 -15.47 -2.73 -6.34
CA MET A 97 -14.18 -2.18 -6.74
C MET A 97 -14.35 -0.95 -7.64
N LEU A 98 -13.89 0.20 -7.15
CA LEU A 98 -13.68 1.38 -7.97
C LEU A 98 -12.42 1.21 -8.83
N ILE A 99 -12.56 0.57 -9.99
CA ILE A 99 -11.45 0.35 -10.95
C ILE A 99 -11.03 1.68 -11.62
N THR A 100 -11.86 2.71 -11.55
CA THR A 100 -11.69 3.91 -12.38
C THR A 100 -11.19 5.10 -11.57
N SER A 101 -9.86 5.24 -11.48
CA SER A 101 -9.29 6.57 -11.44
C SER A 101 -8.87 6.90 -12.88
N PRO A 102 -9.63 7.71 -13.64
CA PRO A 102 -9.19 8.10 -14.98
C PRO A 102 -7.81 8.73 -14.84
N GLN A 103 -6.78 8.02 -15.32
CA GLN A 103 -5.42 8.55 -15.35
C GLN A 103 -5.40 9.71 -16.33
N ASN A 104 -5.68 10.92 -15.86
CA ASN A 104 -5.45 12.13 -16.63
C ASN A 104 -3.96 12.47 -16.57
N LYS A 105 -3.12 11.60 -17.13
CA LYS A 105 -1.70 11.88 -17.27
C LYS A 105 -1.54 12.87 -18.42
N LEU A 106 -1.53 14.16 -18.08
CA LEU A 106 -1.04 15.22 -18.97
C LEU A 106 0.47 15.05 -19.12
N TYR A 107 0.90 14.09 -19.93
CA TYR A 107 2.28 14.06 -20.42
C TYR A 107 2.44 15.24 -21.37
N GLY A 108 3.11 16.29 -20.87
CA GLY A 108 3.65 17.44 -21.62
C GLY A 108 2.78 17.97 -22.76
N ARG A 109 2.20 19.17 -22.58
CA ARG A 109 1.87 20.01 -23.75
C ARG A 109 3.10 20.00 -24.66
N PHE A 110 2.90 19.47 -25.87
CA PHE A 110 3.87 19.47 -26.96
C PHE A 110 4.63 20.80 -26.95
N ARG A 111 5.96 20.75 -26.88
CA ARG A 111 6.79 21.90 -27.24
C ARG A 111 6.42 22.27 -28.68
N THR A 112 5.54 23.26 -28.83
CA THR A 112 5.29 23.96 -30.09
C THR A 112 5.93 25.32 -30.00
N ASP A 113 7.26 25.34 -29.84
CA ASP A 113 8.04 26.52 -30.19
C ASP A 113 8.77 26.19 -31.48
N THR A 114 7.99 26.08 -32.55
CA THR A 114 8.47 26.35 -33.89
C THR A 114 8.57 27.87 -34.00
N GLN A 115 9.76 28.44 -33.89
CA GLN A 115 10.04 29.71 -34.54
C GLN A 115 11.39 29.60 -35.27
N LEU A 116 11.28 29.90 -36.57
CA LEU A 116 12.29 29.92 -37.63
C LEU A 116 13.42 30.92 -37.34
#